data_AF-A0A661M5K5-F1
#
_entry.id   AF-A0A661M5K5-F1
#
_cell.length_a   1.000
_cell.length_b   1.000
_cell.length_c   1.000
_cell.angle_alpha   90.00
_cell.angle_beta   90.00
_cell.angle_gamma   90.00
#
_symmetry.space_group_name_H-M   'P 1'
#
loop_
_entity.id
_entity.type
_entity.pdbx_description
1 polymer ?
#
loop_
_entity_poly.entity_id
_entity_poly.type
_entity_poly.pdbx_seq_one_letter_code
_entity_poly.pdbx_strand_id
1 'polypeptide(L)'
;MEREHLEILLSHYNDLQTMIGEQLELLLADRLNEFIAFSSKIQKLQEKISRLSKKVVPNSPMGDTEMGYREAMDMIQRIQSSIQLMYSRMEKEITKRKNFLKDEALRIKKGQYALKGYVRRDKTRPRFVEKVT
;
A
#
# COMPACT_ATOMS: atom_id res chain seq x y z
N MET A 1 -6.81 31.72 13.66
CA MET A 1 -5.78 31.21 12.72
C MET A 1 -5.22 29.85 13.15
N GLU A 2 -4.74 29.65 14.38
CA GLU A 2 -4.17 28.34 14.79
C GLU A 2 -5.19 27.20 14.87
N ARG A 3 -6.37 27.46 15.44
CA ARG A 3 -7.47 26.47 15.51
C ARG A 3 -7.97 26.03 14.13
N GLU A 4 -8.09 26.96 13.20
CA GLU A 4 -8.49 26.71 11.81
C GLU A 4 -7.48 25.82 11.07
N HIS A 5 -6.17 26.06 11.26
CA HIS A 5 -5.15 25.18 10.67
C HIS A 5 -5.16 23.77 11.25
N LEU A 6 -5.49 23.61 12.53
CA LEU A 6 -5.59 22.30 13.19
C LEU A 6 -6.82 21.51 12.70
N GLU A 7 -7.97 22.18 12.53
CA GLU A 7 -9.17 21.58 11.95
C GLU A 7 -8.94 21.13 10.49
N ILE A 8 -8.26 21.96 9.68
CA ILE A 8 -7.86 21.59 8.31
C ILE A 8 -6.89 20.40 8.34
N LEU A 9 -5.95 20.38 9.27
CA LEU A 9 -4.99 19.28 9.42
C LEU A 9 -5.68 17.97 9.77
N LEU A 10 -6.60 18.00 10.74
CA LEU A 10 -7.42 16.85 11.12
C LEU A 10 -8.27 16.35 9.94
N SER A 11 -8.90 17.26 9.18
CA SER A 11 -9.64 16.92 7.97
C SER A 11 -8.76 16.19 6.95
N HIS A 12 -7.55 16.70 6.69
CA HIS A 12 -6.62 16.03 5.76
C HIS A 12 -6.17 14.64 6.24
N TYR A 13 -6.01 14.44 7.55
CA TYR A 13 -5.72 13.10 8.09
C TYR A 13 -6.89 12.14 7.91
N ASN A 14 -8.14 12.58 8.10
CA ASN A 14 -9.32 11.77 7.80
C ASN A 14 -9.41 11.41 6.32
N ASP A 15 -9.21 12.38 5.43
CA ASP A 15 -9.16 12.14 3.98
C ASP A 15 -8.08 11.10 3.63
N LEU A 16 -6.89 11.24 4.25
CA LEU A 16 -5.78 10.32 4.03
C LEU A 16 -6.12 8.90 4.51
N GLN A 17 -6.78 8.76 5.66
CA GLN A 17 -7.23 7.47 6.17
C GLN A 17 -8.20 6.79 5.20
N THR A 18 -9.21 7.51 4.72
CA THR A 18 -10.17 7.01 3.74
C THR A 18 -9.47 6.57 2.46
N MET A 19 -8.61 7.42 1.90
CA MET A 19 -7.85 7.11 0.68
C MET A 19 -6.97 5.87 0.83
N ILE A 20 -6.30 5.70 1.98
CA ILE A 20 -5.48 4.52 2.26
C ILE A 20 -6.36 3.27 2.41
N GLY A 21 -7.55 3.41 3.00
CA GLY A 21 -8.56 2.35 3.04
C GLY A 21 -8.97 1.89 1.65
N GLU A 22 -9.36 2.83 0.77
CA GLU A 22 -9.70 2.56 -0.64
C GLU A 22 -8.54 1.90 -1.38
N GLN A 23 -7.30 2.38 -1.17
CA GLN A 23 -6.12 1.77 -1.78
C GLN A 23 -5.94 0.32 -1.32
N LEU A 24 -6.16 0.02 -0.04
CA LEU A 24 -6.07 -1.35 0.48
C LEU A 24 -7.16 -2.24 -0.15
N GLU A 25 -8.37 -1.75 -0.32
CA GLU A 25 -9.45 -2.48 -0.98
C GLU A 25 -9.11 -2.82 -2.44
N LEU A 26 -8.53 -1.87 -3.18
CA LEU A 26 -8.04 -2.13 -4.55
C LEU A 26 -7.00 -3.24 -4.60
N LEU A 27 -6.07 -3.28 -3.63
CA LEU A 27 -5.08 -4.34 -3.53
C LEU A 27 -5.73 -5.70 -3.23
N LEU A 28 -6.67 -5.74 -2.30
CA LEU A 28 -7.40 -6.97 -1.94
C LEU A 28 -8.26 -7.49 -3.10
N ALA A 29 -8.84 -6.59 -3.90
CA ALA A 29 -9.63 -6.90 -5.09
C ALA A 29 -8.78 -7.21 -6.35
N ASP A 30 -7.45 -7.27 -6.23
CA ASP A 30 -6.50 -7.52 -7.33
C ASP A 30 -6.54 -6.47 -8.46
N ARG A 31 -7.03 -5.26 -8.17
CA ARG A 31 -7.06 -4.12 -9.10
C ARG A 31 -5.73 -3.35 -9.05
N LEU A 32 -4.63 -4.04 -9.38
CA LEU A 32 -3.26 -3.52 -9.20
C LEU A 32 -2.97 -2.24 -9.99
N ASN A 33 -3.50 -2.09 -11.21
CA ASN A 33 -3.30 -0.88 -12.00
C ASN A 33 -3.90 0.35 -11.31
N GLU A 34 -5.08 0.18 -10.73
CA GLU A 34 -5.77 1.24 -10.01
C GLU A 34 -5.10 1.53 -8.68
N PHE A 35 -4.68 0.49 -7.94
CA PHE A 35 -3.86 0.61 -6.75
C PHE A 35 -2.61 1.48 -6.99
N ILE A 36 -1.90 1.24 -8.10
CA ILE A 36 -0.69 2.01 -8.48
C ILE A 36 -1.06 3.44 -8.85
N ALA A 37 -2.07 3.64 -9.70
CA ALA A 37 -2.51 4.97 -10.11
C ALA A 37 -2.94 5.84 -8.91
N PHE A 38 -3.56 5.20 -7.91
CA PHE A 38 -4.07 5.84 -6.71
C PHE A 38 -2.95 6.39 -5.80
N SER A 39 -1.76 5.76 -5.79
CA SER A 39 -0.60 6.20 -4.99
C SER A 39 -0.23 7.66 -5.21
N SER A 40 -0.33 8.15 -6.44
CA SER A 40 -0.01 9.54 -6.78
C SER A 40 -0.93 10.56 -6.08
N LYS A 41 -2.19 10.21 -5.85
CA LYS A 41 -3.15 11.06 -5.13
C LYS A 41 -2.85 11.09 -3.64
N ILE A 42 -2.55 9.92 -3.06
CA ILE A 42 -2.15 9.78 -1.66
C ILE A 42 -0.88 10.60 -1.38
N GLN A 43 0.13 10.49 -2.24
CA GLN A 43 1.39 11.23 -2.09
C GLN A 43 1.16 12.75 -2.07
N LYS A 44 0.32 13.27 -2.97
CA LYS A 44 -0.04 14.71 -2.97
C LYS A 44 -0.69 15.16 -1.66
N LEU A 45 -1.55 14.33 -1.08
CA LEU A 45 -2.19 14.64 0.20
C LEU A 45 -1.20 14.58 1.38
N GLN A 46 -0.31 13.59 1.40
CA GLN A 46 0.77 13.49 2.39
C GLN A 46 1.69 14.72 2.36
N GLU A 47 2.01 15.23 1.16
CA GLU A 47 2.78 16.47 1.03
C GLU A 47 2.03 17.69 1.60
N LYS A 48 0.71 17.80 1.37
CA LYS A 48 -0.11 18.86 1.95
C LYS A 48 -0.11 18.80 3.48
N ILE A 49 -0.32 17.60 4.04
CA ILE A 49 -0.24 17.34 5.49
C ILE A 49 1.13 17.75 6.03
N SER A 50 2.22 17.32 5.38
CA SER A 50 3.58 17.66 5.82
C SER A 50 3.81 19.18 5.87
N ARG A 51 3.36 19.92 4.85
CA ARG A 51 3.48 21.39 4.80
C ARG A 51 2.64 22.06 5.89
N LEU A 52 1.43 21.57 6.15
CA LEU A 52 0.53 22.13 7.14
C LEU A 52 0.98 21.82 8.58
N SER A 53 1.41 20.58 8.86
CA SER A 53 1.96 20.18 10.16
C SER A 53 3.13 21.05 10.60
N LYS A 54 4.02 21.44 9.66
CA LYS A 54 5.14 22.36 9.96
C LYS A 54 4.70 23.75 10.43
N LYS A 55 3.48 24.18 10.10
CA LYS A 55 2.92 25.47 10.54
C LYS A 55 2.17 25.38 11.88
N VAL A 56 1.66 24.19 12.21
CA VAL A 56 0.81 23.96 13.39
C VAL A 56 1.63 23.52 14.61
N VAL A 57 2.53 22.55 14.43
CA VAL A 57 3.29 21.93 15.54
C VAL A 57 4.20 22.90 16.31
N PRO A 58 4.86 23.90 15.68
CA PRO A 58 5.70 24.85 16.43
C PRO A 58 4.90 25.86 17.28
N ASN A 59 3.62 26.06 17.01
CA ASN A 59 2.77 27.08 17.64
C ASN A 59 1.76 26.44 18.59
N SER A 60 2.25 25.71 19.60
CA SER A 60 1.38 25.13 20.62
C SER A 60 0.72 26.25 21.45
N PRO A 61 -0.61 26.36 21.48
CA PRO A 61 -1.28 27.39 22.27
C PRO A 61 -1.18 27.09 23.78
N MET A 62 -1.25 28.14 24.61
CA MET A 62 -1.37 28.04 26.07
C MET A 62 -2.80 28.38 26.53
N GLY A 63 -3.28 27.78 27.63
CA GLY A 63 -4.59 28.06 28.25
C GLY A 63 -5.75 27.17 27.73
N ASP A 64 -7.01 27.61 27.78
CA ASP A 64 -8.18 26.78 27.38
C ASP A 64 -8.12 26.27 25.92
N THR A 65 -7.39 26.96 25.06
CA THR A 65 -7.06 26.54 23.69
C THR A 65 -6.12 25.32 23.62
N GLU A 66 -5.39 25.02 24.69
CA GLU A 66 -4.51 23.87 24.83
C GLU A 66 -5.29 22.55 24.91
N MET A 67 -6.46 22.55 25.54
CA MET A 67 -7.28 21.34 25.69
C MET A 67 -7.81 20.85 24.34
N GLY A 68 -8.43 21.74 23.55
CA GLY A 68 -8.89 21.41 22.20
C GLY A 68 -7.74 21.09 21.24
N TYR A 69 -6.55 21.70 21.45
CA TYR A 69 -5.35 21.34 20.71
C TYR A 69 -4.88 19.92 21.02
N ARG A 70 -4.80 19.54 22.29
CA ARG A 70 -4.44 18.18 22.73
C ARG A 70 -5.43 17.14 22.21
N GLU A 71 -6.74 17.41 22.30
CA GLU A 71 -7.76 16.50 21.77
C GLU A 71 -7.61 16.25 20.26
N ALA A 72 -7.40 17.31 19.48
CA ALA A 72 -7.21 17.17 18.04
C ALA A 72 -5.90 16.45 17.70
N MET A 73 -4.82 16.69 18.44
CA MET A 73 -3.56 15.97 18.27
C MET A 73 -3.69 14.49 18.65
N ASP A 74 -4.44 14.16 19.70
CA ASP A 74 -4.77 12.78 20.07
C ASP A 74 -5.59 12.09 18.96
N MET A 75 -6.55 12.79 18.36
CA MET A 75 -7.30 12.27 17.19
C MET A 75 -6.38 12.02 16.00
N ILE A 76 -5.49 12.97 15.68
CA ILE A 76 -4.49 12.81 14.62
C ILE A 76 -3.60 11.60 14.90
N GLN A 77 -3.14 11.41 16.14
CA GLN A 77 -2.30 10.28 16.53
C GLN A 77 -3.03 8.94 16.37
N ARG A 78 -4.33 8.88 16.71
CA ARG A 78 -5.17 7.69 16.48
C ARG A 78 -5.31 7.38 14.98
N ILE A 79 -5.55 8.41 14.17
CA ILE A 79 -5.65 8.27 12.71
C ILE A 79 -4.32 7.77 12.12
N GLN A 80 -3.20 8.36 12.52
CA GLN A 80 -1.86 7.92 12.09
C GLN A 80 -1.60 6.45 12.45
N SER A 81 -1.99 6.04 13.65
CA SER A 81 -1.86 4.64 14.09
C SER A 81 -2.70 3.70 13.23
N SER A 82 -3.94 4.09 12.89
CA SER A 82 -4.79 3.35 11.97
C SER A 82 -4.19 3.25 10.57
N ILE A 83 -3.65 4.36 10.04
CA ILE A 83 -2.95 4.41 8.75
C ILE A 83 -1.75 3.45 8.74
N GLN A 84 -0.95 3.43 9.80
CA GLN A 84 0.19 2.53 9.91
C GLN A 84 -0.22 1.06 9.87
N LEU A 85 -1.30 0.68 10.56
CA LEU A 85 -1.85 -0.67 10.49
C LEU A 85 -2.29 -1.06 9.08
N MET A 86 -2.93 -0.14 8.34
CA MET A 86 -3.32 -0.36 6.95
C MET A 86 -2.11 -0.58 6.05
N TYR A 87 -1.05 0.24 6.18
CA TYR A 87 0.19 0.03 5.43
C TYR A 87 0.86 -1.31 5.75
N SER A 88 0.94 -1.70 7.03
CA SER A 88 1.47 -3.01 7.41
C SER A 88 0.65 -4.16 6.81
N ARG A 89 -0.67 -3.99 6.67
CA ARG A 89 -1.51 -4.97 5.97
C ARG A 89 -1.23 -4.99 4.47
N MET A 90 -1.11 -3.83 3.82
CA MET A 90 -0.75 -3.76 2.40
C MET A 90 0.60 -4.44 2.13
N GLU A 91 1.61 -4.20 2.96
CA GLU A 91 2.94 -4.80 2.82
C GLU A 91 2.89 -6.34 2.88
N LYS A 92 2.10 -6.89 3.80
CA LYS A 92 1.88 -8.34 3.89
C LYS A 92 1.22 -8.88 2.62
N GLU A 93 0.19 -8.22 2.10
CA GLU A 93 -0.51 -8.66 0.89
C GLU A 93 0.35 -8.54 -0.38
N ILE A 94 1.12 -7.45 -0.51
CA ILE A 94 2.09 -7.28 -1.59
C ILE A 94 3.15 -8.38 -1.54
N THR A 95 3.67 -8.71 -0.35
CA THR A 95 4.67 -9.77 -0.18
C THR A 95 4.12 -11.14 -0.57
N LYS A 96 2.90 -11.48 -0.11
CA LYS A 96 2.21 -12.71 -0.52
C LYS A 96 2.07 -12.80 -2.04
N ARG A 97 1.62 -11.71 -2.68
CA ARG A 97 1.39 -11.67 -4.13
C ARG A 97 2.69 -11.75 -4.92
N LYS A 98 3.76 -11.08 -4.46
CA LYS A 98 5.10 -11.19 -5.03
C LYS A 98 5.61 -12.64 -5.05
N ASN A 99 5.43 -13.36 -3.94
CA ASN A 99 5.84 -14.76 -3.85
C ASN A 99 5.03 -15.65 -4.81
N PHE A 100 3.71 -15.46 -4.84
CA PHE A 100 2.83 -16.16 -5.78
C PHE A 100 3.24 -15.94 -7.25
N LEU A 101 3.46 -14.68 -7.66
CA LEU A 101 3.89 -14.35 -9.02
C LEU A 101 5.26 -14.93 -9.37
N LYS A 102 6.18 -14.99 -8.41
CA LYS A 102 7.50 -15.62 -8.61
C LYS A 102 7.35 -17.11 -8.89
N ASP A 103 6.49 -17.80 -8.15
CA ASP A 103 6.25 -19.24 -8.33
C ASP A 103 5.56 -19.52 -9.67
N GLU A 104 4.56 -18.71 -10.04
CA GLU A 104 3.92 -18.78 -11.36
C GLU A 104 4.91 -18.55 -12.51
N ALA A 105 5.78 -17.54 -12.40
CA ALA A 105 6.83 -17.29 -13.39
C ALA A 105 7.78 -18.49 -13.53
N LEU A 106 8.15 -19.16 -12.43
CA LEU A 106 8.96 -20.38 -12.46
C LEU A 106 8.24 -21.54 -13.15
N ARG A 107 6.93 -21.72 -12.92
CA ARG A 107 6.11 -22.73 -13.60
C ARG A 107 6.05 -22.48 -15.10
N ILE A 108 5.80 -21.23 -15.51
CA ILE A 108 5.80 -20.83 -16.93
C ILE A 108 7.17 -21.10 -17.55
N LYS A 109 8.27 -20.73 -16.88
CA LYS A 109 9.63 -20.99 -17.38
C LYS A 109 9.90 -22.49 -17.56
N LYS A 110 9.48 -23.33 -16.60
CA LYS A 110 9.57 -24.80 -16.73
C LYS A 110 8.75 -25.33 -17.92
N GLY A 111 7.52 -24.84 -18.09
CA GLY A 111 6.69 -25.16 -19.25
C GLY A 111 7.32 -24.77 -20.58
N GLN A 112 7.92 -23.58 -20.66
CA GLN A 112 8.65 -23.12 -21.85
C GLN A 112 9.89 -23.99 -22.15
N TYR A 113 10.64 -24.44 -21.14
CA TYR A 113 11.76 -25.36 -21.35
C TYR A 113 11.28 -26.73 -21.86
N ALA A 114 10.18 -27.25 -21.32
CA ALA A 114 9.57 -28.47 -21.82
C ALA A 114 9.23 -28.32 -23.30
N LEU A 115 8.49 -27.26 -23.68
CA LEU A 115 8.14 -26.94 -25.06
C LEU A 115 9.36 -26.79 -25.98
N LYS A 116 10.41 -26.08 -25.55
CA LYS A 116 11.66 -25.96 -26.34
C LYS A 116 12.37 -27.31 -26.52
N GLY A 117 12.31 -28.17 -25.52
CA GLY A 117 12.77 -29.56 -25.62
C GLY A 117 11.99 -30.39 -26.64
N TYR A 118 10.70 -30.10 -26.82
CA TYR A 118 9.88 -30.70 -27.88
C TYR A 118 10.18 -30.12 -29.28
N VAL A 119 10.50 -28.83 -29.40
CA VAL A 119 10.74 -28.16 -30.70
C VAL A 119 12.15 -28.45 -31.26
N ARG A 120 13.15 -28.69 -30.41
CA ARG A 120 14.52 -29.03 -30.86
C ARG A 120 14.76 -30.54 -30.83
N ARG A 121 14.46 -31.19 -31.96
CA ARG A 121 14.88 -32.54 -32.46
C ARG A 121 13.68 -33.46 -32.67
N ASP A 122 13.34 -33.71 -33.93
CA ASP A 122 13.66 -34.94 -34.69
C ASP A 122 13.86 -36.27 -33.94
N LYS A 123 13.30 -36.45 -32.74
CA LYS A 123 13.33 -37.72 -31.98
C LYS A 123 12.03 -37.85 -31.18
N THR A 124 11.00 -38.24 -31.90
CA THR A 124 9.81 -39.08 -31.59
C THR A 124 9.45 -39.56 -30.16
N ARG A 125 10.01 -39.10 -29.03
CA ARG A 125 9.53 -39.53 -27.69
C ARG A 125 9.63 -38.45 -26.59
N PRO A 126 8.52 -38.15 -25.88
CA PRO A 126 8.54 -37.35 -24.66
C PRO A 126 9.31 -38.07 -23.52
N ARG A 127 10.33 -37.43 -22.94
CA ARG A 127 11.05 -37.91 -21.75
C ARG A 127 10.29 -37.68 -20.43
N PHE A 128 8.98 -37.88 -20.43
CA PHE A 128 8.17 -37.85 -19.19
C PHE A 128 7.93 -39.25 -18.60
N VAL A 129 8.44 -40.31 -19.23
CA VAL A 129 8.13 -41.70 -18.85
C VAL A 129 9.26 -42.41 -18.08
N GLU A 130 10.47 -41.86 -18.02
CA GLU A 130 11.63 -42.54 -17.42
C GLU A 130 11.87 -42.23 -15.94
N LYS A 131 10.85 -42.17 -15.07
CA LYS A 131 11.07 -42.28 -13.60
C LYS A 131 9.83 -42.81 -12.86
N VAL A 132 9.40 -44.03 -13.19
CA VAL A 132 8.67 -44.91 -12.24
C VAL A 132 9.11 -46.36 -12.52
N THR A 133 10.24 -46.75 -11.93
CA THR A 133 10.61 -48.16 -11.62
C THR A 133 11.56 -48.11 -10.44
#